data_AF-A0A843IE63-F1
#
_entry.id   AF-A0A843IE63-F1
#
_cell.length_a   1.000
_cell.length_b   1.000
_cell.length_c   1.000
_cell.angle_alpha   90.00
_cell.angle_beta   90.00
_cell.angle_gamma   90.00
#
_symmetry.space_group_name_H-M   'P 1'
#
loop_
_entity.id
_entity.type
_entity.pdbx_description
1 polymer ?
#
loop_
_entity_poly.entity_id
_entity_poly.type
_entity_poly.pdbx_seq_one_letter_code
_entity_poly.pdbx_strand_id
1 'polypeptide(L)'
;MSRCSNDTNSMMVLSLTHLGLLIATAILLSVVLFFIFNNDWQRTAELQAQASDFSNLLCDTDNSFFERINTYTFTHKDYPYSVRISSEYIMLSAPGSWQNTLKVATKFLIRPWPRMSQQNWTTGEDLHDFLTTTFNHTGTQNDPLSSQNFTVFLHQLNNTLTSLAKEPLNILIDKPIFIEKTFLYSDEKKYDFLLLYQL
;
A
#
# COMPACT_ATOMS: atom_id res chain seq x y z
N MET A 1 37.72 -22.61 72.70
CA MET A 1 38.04 -22.72 71.26
C MET A 1 36.87 -23.42 70.57
N SER A 2 35.84 -22.67 70.16
CA SER A 2 34.75 -23.20 69.36
C SER A 2 35.17 -23.19 67.89
N ARG A 3 35.24 -24.37 67.28
CA ARG A 3 35.50 -24.57 65.85
C ARG A 3 34.43 -23.84 65.04
N CYS A 4 34.85 -22.88 64.20
CA CYS A 4 34.05 -22.46 63.05
C CYS A 4 33.90 -23.69 62.14
N SER A 5 32.67 -24.17 61.99
CA SER A 5 32.32 -25.14 60.97
C SER A 5 32.29 -24.40 59.63
N ASN A 6 33.14 -24.81 58.69
CA ASN A 6 33.16 -24.29 57.32
C ASN A 6 31.90 -24.79 56.62
N ASP A 7 30.89 -23.93 56.53
CA ASP A 7 29.65 -24.17 55.81
C ASP A 7 29.83 -23.88 54.31
N THR A 8 30.56 -24.75 53.62
CA THR A 8 30.81 -24.66 52.16
C THR A 8 29.62 -25.14 51.33
N ASN A 9 28.74 -25.95 51.92
CA ASN A 9 27.60 -26.55 51.22
C ASN A 9 26.45 -25.55 51.04
N SER A 10 26.24 -24.64 52.00
CA SER A 10 25.21 -23.61 51.91
C SER A 10 25.48 -22.59 50.78
N MET A 11 26.76 -22.25 50.54
CA MET A 11 27.15 -21.38 49.40
C MET A 11 27.04 -22.06 48.03
N MET A 12 27.20 -23.38 47.96
CA MET A 12 27.08 -24.14 46.71
C MET A 12 25.62 -24.32 46.26
N VAL A 13 24.69 -24.43 47.22
CA VAL A 13 23.24 -24.45 46.94
C VAL A 13 22.74 -23.08 46.49
N LEU A 14 23.26 -22.00 47.10
CA LEU A 14 22.99 -20.64 46.65
C LEU A 14 23.49 -20.42 45.21
N SER A 15 24.69 -20.86 44.86
CA SER A 15 25.23 -20.69 43.50
C SER A 15 24.44 -21.48 42.45
N LEU A 16 24.01 -22.71 42.74
CA LEU A 16 23.21 -23.51 41.80
C LEU A 16 21.81 -22.92 41.58
N THR A 17 21.18 -22.36 42.61
CA THR A 17 19.86 -21.74 42.52
C THR A 17 19.92 -20.44 41.70
N HIS A 18 20.97 -19.63 41.85
CA HIS A 18 21.19 -18.45 41.03
C HIS A 18 21.45 -18.80 39.57
N LEU A 19 22.17 -19.89 39.30
CA LEU A 19 22.44 -20.38 37.94
C LEU A 19 21.15 -20.88 37.28
N GLY A 20 20.31 -21.61 38.03
CA GLY A 20 18.98 -22.03 37.57
C GLY A 20 18.05 -20.83 37.29
N LEU A 21 18.08 -19.80 38.14
CA LEU A 21 17.34 -18.57 37.92
C LEU A 21 17.82 -17.84 36.65
N LEU A 22 19.13 -17.76 36.43
CA LEU A 22 19.72 -17.17 35.23
C LEU A 22 19.26 -17.90 33.96
N ILE A 23 19.28 -19.23 33.97
CA ILE A 23 18.80 -20.03 32.84
C ILE A 23 17.30 -19.82 32.61
N ALA A 24 16.48 -19.83 33.67
CA ALA A 24 15.04 -19.62 33.57
C ALA A 24 14.70 -18.23 33.01
N THR A 25 15.40 -17.18 33.49
CA THR A 25 15.22 -15.81 32.98
C THR A 25 15.66 -15.67 31.53
N ALA A 26 16.75 -16.33 31.12
CA ALA A 26 17.19 -16.35 29.72
C ALA A 26 16.13 -16.99 28.81
N ILE A 27 15.58 -18.14 29.20
CA ILE A 27 14.51 -18.82 28.44
C ILE A 27 13.28 -17.92 28.33
N LEU A 28 12.84 -17.32 29.45
CA LEU A 28 11.70 -16.42 29.47
C LEU A 28 11.90 -15.21 28.53
N LEU A 29 13.08 -14.59 28.59
CA LEU A 29 13.43 -13.47 27.71
C LEU A 29 13.44 -13.91 26.24
N SER A 30 14.02 -15.06 25.91
CA SER A 30 14.02 -15.59 24.54
C SER A 30 12.60 -15.81 24.02
N VAL A 31 11.70 -16.36 24.85
CA VAL A 31 10.30 -16.57 24.46
C VAL A 31 9.58 -15.26 24.22
N VAL A 32 9.73 -14.27 25.12
CA VAL A 32 9.12 -12.94 24.96
C VAL A 32 9.60 -12.27 23.67
N LEU A 33 10.91 -12.28 23.42
CA LEU A 33 11.50 -11.73 22.20
C LEU A 33 10.97 -12.45 20.96
N PHE A 34 10.88 -13.77 20.97
CA PHE A 34 10.34 -14.56 19.87
C PHE A 34 8.90 -14.16 19.54
N PHE A 35 8.03 -14.00 20.54
CA PHE A 35 6.64 -13.56 20.32
C PHE A 35 6.55 -12.16 19.71
N ILE A 36 7.41 -11.23 20.16
CA ILE A 36 7.47 -9.87 19.61
C ILE A 36 7.84 -9.90 18.13
N PHE A 37 8.95 -10.56 17.79
CA PHE A 37 9.42 -10.63 16.40
C PHE A 37 8.47 -11.41 15.49
N ASN A 38 7.84 -12.47 16.00
CA ASN A 38 6.87 -13.25 15.22
C ASN A 38 5.62 -12.43 14.88
N ASN A 39 5.15 -11.59 15.80
CA ASN A 39 4.00 -10.71 15.56
C ASN A 39 4.33 -9.64 14.50
N ASP A 40 5.48 -8.99 14.61
CA ASP A 40 5.92 -7.99 13.62
C ASP A 40 6.11 -8.62 12.22
N TRP A 41 6.65 -9.83 12.17
CA TRP A 41 6.78 -10.59 10.93
C TRP A 41 5.42 -10.92 10.31
N GLN A 42 4.48 -11.43 11.11
CA GLN A 42 3.12 -11.74 10.65
C GLN A 42 2.42 -10.49 10.11
N ARG A 43 2.45 -9.37 10.84
CA ARG A 43 1.87 -8.10 10.38
C ARG A 43 2.46 -7.64 9.06
N THR A 44 3.79 -7.74 8.91
CA THR A 44 4.47 -7.37 7.67
C THR A 44 4.02 -8.25 6.50
N ALA A 45 3.87 -9.57 6.72
CA ALA A 45 3.39 -10.50 5.71
C ALA A 45 1.94 -10.20 5.30
N GLU A 46 1.07 -9.83 6.24
CA GLU A 46 -0.31 -9.44 5.95
C GLU A 46 -0.39 -8.16 5.12
N LEU A 47 0.40 -7.12 5.46
CA LEU A 47 0.48 -5.89 4.67
C LEU A 47 1.00 -6.17 3.26
N GLN A 48 1.98 -7.07 3.12
CA GLN A 48 2.49 -7.49 1.81
C GLN A 48 1.44 -8.22 0.99
N ALA A 49 0.67 -9.13 1.61
CA ALA A 49 -0.42 -9.82 0.93
C ALA A 49 -1.46 -8.81 0.42
N GLN A 50 -1.91 -7.86 1.24
CA GLN A 50 -2.86 -6.81 0.81
C GLN A 50 -2.32 -5.96 -0.35
N ALA A 51 -1.05 -5.54 -0.28
CA ALA A 51 -0.42 -4.76 -1.33
C ALA A 51 -0.32 -5.54 -2.66
N SER A 52 0.03 -6.83 -2.58
CA SER A 52 0.09 -7.73 -3.73
C SER A 52 -1.29 -8.02 -4.31
N ASP A 53 -2.30 -8.29 -3.48
CA ASP A 53 -3.68 -8.50 -3.92
C ASP A 53 -4.23 -7.28 -4.65
N PHE A 54 -3.98 -6.08 -4.11
CA PHE A 54 -4.35 -4.83 -4.79
C PHE A 54 -3.63 -4.68 -6.13
N SER A 55 -2.31 -4.92 -6.19
CA SER A 55 -1.55 -4.86 -7.44
C SER A 55 -2.02 -5.88 -8.48
N ASN A 56 -2.40 -7.08 -8.06
CA ASN A 56 -2.93 -8.11 -8.94
C ASN A 56 -4.29 -7.68 -9.51
N LEU A 57 -5.16 -7.12 -8.68
CA LEU A 57 -6.44 -6.58 -9.15
C LEU A 57 -6.28 -5.45 -10.17
N LEU A 58 -5.28 -4.58 -10.01
CA LEU A 58 -4.95 -3.57 -11.03
C LEU A 58 -4.59 -4.24 -12.37
N CYS A 59 -3.76 -5.28 -12.33
CA CYS A 59 -3.37 -6.02 -13.53
C CYS A 59 -4.55 -6.72 -14.19
N ASP A 60 -5.43 -7.33 -13.39
CA ASP A 60 -6.64 -7.99 -13.90
C ASP A 60 -7.61 -6.98 -14.52
N THR A 61 -7.70 -5.78 -13.95
CA THR A 61 -8.55 -4.71 -14.47
C THR A 61 -7.99 -4.17 -15.77
N ASP A 62 -6.68 -3.94 -15.86
CA ASP A 62 -6.03 -3.50 -17.09
C ASP A 62 -6.10 -4.54 -18.21
N ASN A 63 -5.96 -5.83 -17.89
CA ASN A 63 -6.09 -6.91 -18.87
C ASN A 63 -7.52 -7.10 -19.40
N SER A 64 -8.51 -6.40 -18.86
CA SER A 64 -9.88 -6.47 -19.37
C SER A 64 -10.03 -5.78 -20.73
N PHE A 65 -10.78 -6.41 -21.64
CA PHE A 65 -10.96 -5.90 -23.01
C PHE A 65 -11.88 -4.67 -23.10
N PHE A 66 -12.76 -4.49 -22.11
CA PHE A 66 -13.80 -3.47 -22.09
C PHE A 66 -13.63 -2.54 -20.89
N GLU A 67 -14.38 -1.44 -20.89
CA GLU A 67 -14.46 -0.56 -19.73
C GLU A 67 -14.98 -1.36 -18.55
N ARG A 68 -14.31 -1.22 -17.42
CA ARG A 68 -14.60 -2.02 -16.23
C ARG A 68 -14.32 -1.21 -15.00
N ILE A 69 -15.31 -1.16 -14.11
CA ILE A 69 -15.18 -0.61 -12.78
C ILE A 69 -15.13 -1.78 -11.79
N ASN A 70 -14.01 -1.89 -11.08
CA ASN A 70 -13.86 -2.80 -9.96
C ASN A 70 -13.77 -1.99 -8.67
N THR A 71 -14.26 -2.56 -7.59
CA THR A 71 -14.15 -1.98 -6.25
C THR A 71 -13.20 -2.81 -5.40
N TYR A 72 -12.28 -2.15 -4.71
CA TYR A 72 -11.40 -2.78 -3.73
C TYR A 72 -11.56 -2.13 -2.36
N THR A 73 -11.68 -2.96 -1.33
CA THR A 73 -11.75 -2.50 0.06
C THR A 73 -10.61 -3.14 0.84
N PHE A 74 -9.82 -2.30 1.48
CA PHE A 74 -8.76 -2.76 2.38
C PHE A 74 -9.40 -3.40 3.62
N THR A 75 -8.90 -4.57 4.02
CA THR A 75 -9.49 -5.35 5.12
C THR A 75 -9.11 -4.77 6.48
N HIS A 76 -10.11 -4.47 7.33
CA HIS A 76 -9.85 -4.08 8.71
C HIS A 76 -9.05 -5.14 9.46
N LYS A 77 -8.13 -4.67 10.30
CA LYS A 77 -7.24 -5.48 11.12
C LYS A 77 -7.32 -5.03 12.57
N ASP A 78 -6.84 -5.87 13.47
CA ASP A 78 -6.76 -5.57 14.91
C ASP A 78 -5.71 -4.50 15.25
N TYR A 79 -5.02 -3.96 14.24
CA TYR A 79 -4.04 -2.89 14.36
C TYR A 79 -4.33 -1.79 13.33
N PRO A 80 -4.11 -0.51 13.68
CA PRO A 80 -4.24 0.57 12.72
C PRO A 80 -3.10 0.47 11.71
N TYR A 81 -3.40 0.68 10.44
CA TYR A 81 -2.41 0.85 9.40
C TYR A 81 -2.82 2.02 8.50
N SER A 82 -1.91 2.48 7.65
CA SER A 82 -2.18 3.53 6.68
C SER A 82 -1.76 3.05 5.30
N VAL A 83 -2.54 3.44 4.31
CA VAL A 83 -2.32 3.09 2.90
C VAL A 83 -2.02 4.37 2.15
N ARG A 84 -0.94 4.36 1.38
CA ARG A 84 -0.57 5.43 0.46
C ARG A 84 -0.40 4.87 -0.94
N ILE A 85 -1.05 5.49 -1.92
CA ILE A 85 -1.01 5.05 -3.32
C ILE A 85 -0.41 6.15 -4.20
N SER A 86 0.57 5.77 -4.99
CA SER A 86 1.20 6.58 -6.03
C SER A 86 0.86 6.00 -7.41
N SER A 87 1.28 6.66 -8.49
CA SER A 87 1.21 6.08 -9.83
C SER A 87 2.19 4.92 -10.06
N GLU A 88 3.22 4.78 -9.22
CA GLU A 88 4.28 3.77 -9.40
C GLU A 88 4.28 2.68 -8.32
N TYR A 89 3.72 2.95 -7.15
CA TYR A 89 3.78 2.04 -6.02
C TYR A 89 2.62 2.24 -5.06
N ILE A 90 2.37 1.21 -4.27
CA ILE A 90 1.56 1.26 -3.06
C ILE A 90 2.46 1.07 -1.85
N MET A 91 2.23 1.87 -0.82
CA MET A 91 2.93 1.76 0.47
C MET A 91 1.92 1.57 1.59
N LEU A 92 2.05 0.46 2.30
CA LEU A 92 1.32 0.18 3.53
C LEU A 92 2.25 0.36 4.72
N SER A 93 1.76 1.00 5.78
CA SER A 93 2.54 1.13 7.01
C SER A 93 1.70 0.94 8.26
N ALA A 94 2.27 0.29 9.26
CA ALA A 94 1.64 -0.02 10.54
C ALA A 94 2.63 0.21 11.69
N PRO A 95 2.14 0.47 12.92
CA PRO A 95 2.98 0.54 14.10
C PRO A 95 3.57 -0.86 14.38
N GLY A 96 4.89 -0.92 14.46
CA GLY A 96 5.65 -2.10 14.87
C GLY A 96 5.97 -2.09 16.35
N SER A 97 6.73 -3.10 16.77
CA SER A 97 7.23 -3.18 18.13
C SER A 97 8.35 -2.16 18.38
N TRP A 98 8.50 -1.72 19.64
CA TRP A 98 9.57 -0.80 20.09
C TRP A 98 9.71 0.50 19.26
N GLN A 99 8.59 1.18 19.00
CA GLN A 99 8.56 2.45 18.24
C GLN A 99 9.02 2.33 16.78
N ASN A 100 9.21 1.12 16.26
CA ASN A 100 9.47 0.90 14.85
C ASN A 100 8.18 1.08 14.03
N THR A 101 8.32 1.46 12.76
CA THR A 101 7.20 1.48 11.81
C THR A 101 7.42 0.38 10.79
N LEU A 102 6.51 -0.60 10.75
CA LEU A 102 6.50 -1.61 9.70
C LEU A 102 6.07 -0.93 8.41
N LYS A 103 6.86 -1.09 7.35
CA LYS A 103 6.58 -0.49 6.04
C LYS A 103 6.74 -1.55 4.97
N VAL A 104 5.73 -1.64 4.13
CA VAL A 104 5.73 -2.49 2.94
C VAL A 104 5.46 -1.61 1.74
N ALA A 105 6.35 -1.65 0.75
CA ALA A 105 6.20 -0.93 -0.50
C ALA A 105 6.21 -1.93 -1.65
N THR A 106 5.13 -1.96 -2.43
CA THR A 106 5.01 -2.81 -3.62
C THR A 106 4.92 -1.92 -4.84
N LYS A 107 5.80 -2.15 -5.82
CA LYS A 107 5.79 -1.44 -7.09
C LYS A 107 4.67 -1.98 -7.98
N PHE A 108 3.96 -1.10 -8.66
CA PHE A 108 2.98 -1.51 -9.66
C PHE A 108 3.65 -1.89 -10.97
N LEU A 109 3.10 -2.91 -11.63
CA LEU A 109 3.48 -3.28 -12.99
C LEU A 109 2.86 -2.33 -14.02
N ILE A 110 1.66 -1.83 -13.72
CA ILE A 110 0.85 -0.94 -14.54
C ILE A 110 0.73 0.37 -13.79
N ARG A 111 0.79 1.51 -14.47
CA ARG A 111 0.77 2.83 -13.83
C ARG A 111 -0.66 3.33 -13.71
N PRO A 112 -1.37 3.09 -12.58
CA PRO A 112 -2.67 3.69 -12.39
C PRO A 112 -2.53 5.21 -12.25
N TRP A 113 -3.66 5.88 -12.39
CA TRP A 113 -3.81 7.32 -12.22
C TRP A 113 -4.68 7.59 -11.00
N PRO A 114 -4.06 7.76 -9.81
CA PRO A 114 -4.77 8.16 -8.63
C PRO A 114 -5.39 9.56 -8.79
N ARG A 115 -6.68 9.66 -8.52
CA ARG A 115 -7.49 10.87 -8.58
C ARG A 115 -8.11 11.16 -7.22
N MET A 116 -8.12 12.44 -6.86
CA MET A 116 -8.82 12.94 -5.67
C MET A 116 -10.11 13.60 -6.13
N SER A 117 -11.16 13.51 -5.31
CA SER A 117 -12.48 14.10 -5.59
C SER A 117 -12.50 15.62 -5.82
N GLN A 118 -11.42 16.32 -5.46
CA GLN A 118 -11.26 17.77 -5.61
C GLN A 118 -10.67 18.19 -6.98
N GLN A 119 -10.34 17.24 -7.84
CA GLN A 119 -9.77 17.52 -9.17
C GLN A 119 -10.86 17.83 -10.20
N ASN A 120 -10.47 18.40 -11.35
CA ASN A 120 -11.38 18.78 -12.42
C ASN A 120 -12.26 17.63 -12.95
N TRP A 121 -11.78 16.39 -12.80
CA TRP A 121 -12.47 15.16 -13.19
C TRP A 121 -11.95 14.01 -12.32
N THR A 122 -12.84 13.08 -11.96
CA THR A 122 -12.52 11.96 -11.06
C THR A 122 -12.77 10.61 -11.73
N THR A 123 -13.91 10.47 -12.42
CA THR A 123 -14.33 9.26 -13.12
C THR A 123 -13.93 9.29 -14.61
N GLY A 124 -14.11 8.18 -15.32
CA GLY A 124 -13.95 8.15 -16.78
C GLY A 124 -15.01 8.99 -17.50
N GLU A 125 -16.24 9.04 -16.99
CA GLU A 125 -17.29 9.91 -17.53
C GLU A 125 -16.90 11.39 -17.39
N ASP A 126 -16.46 11.81 -16.20
CA ASP A 126 -15.99 13.18 -15.96
C ASP A 126 -14.79 13.55 -16.86
N LEU A 127 -13.94 12.56 -17.19
CA LEU A 127 -12.81 12.76 -18.09
C LEU A 127 -13.30 13.13 -19.49
N HIS A 128 -14.31 12.43 -20.03
CA HIS A 128 -14.88 12.75 -21.34
C HIS A 128 -15.54 14.14 -21.34
N ASP A 129 -16.22 14.52 -20.26
CA ASP A 129 -16.80 15.86 -20.11
C ASP A 129 -15.71 16.95 -20.04
N PHE A 130 -14.63 16.69 -19.31
CA PHE A 130 -13.47 17.58 -19.25
C PHE A 130 -12.80 17.77 -20.61
N LEU A 131 -12.65 16.69 -21.40
CA LEU A 131 -12.10 16.77 -22.74
C LEU A 131 -13.01 17.57 -23.68
N THR A 132 -14.32 17.37 -23.57
CA THR A 132 -15.31 18.10 -24.36
C THR A 132 -15.23 19.61 -24.07
N THR A 133 -15.14 19.98 -22.80
CA THR A 133 -15.06 21.40 -22.40
C THR A 133 -13.72 22.05 -22.74
N THR A 134 -12.62 21.29 -22.69
CA THR A 134 -11.26 21.83 -22.87
C THR A 134 -10.79 21.83 -24.32
N PHE A 135 -11.11 20.77 -25.06
CA PHE A 135 -10.61 20.53 -26.41
C PHE A 135 -11.72 20.48 -27.47
N ASN A 136 -12.99 20.62 -27.08
CA ASN A 136 -14.15 20.47 -27.96
C ASN A 136 -14.22 19.09 -28.64
N HIS A 137 -13.70 18.07 -27.96
CA HIS A 137 -13.71 16.67 -28.38
C HIS A 137 -13.97 15.77 -27.18
N THR A 138 -14.81 14.74 -27.34
CA THR A 138 -15.11 13.80 -26.24
C THR A 138 -13.99 12.76 -26.06
N GLY A 139 -13.13 12.54 -27.05
CA GLY A 139 -12.11 11.49 -27.04
C GLY A 139 -12.66 10.07 -27.19
N THR A 140 -13.86 9.94 -27.75
CA THR A 140 -14.51 8.66 -28.02
C THR A 140 -14.14 8.17 -29.43
N GLN A 141 -14.51 6.94 -29.79
CA GLN A 141 -14.25 6.43 -31.14
C GLN A 141 -14.90 7.29 -32.25
N ASN A 142 -16.06 7.89 -31.97
CA ASN A 142 -16.79 8.71 -32.93
C ASN A 142 -16.30 10.17 -32.99
N ASP A 143 -15.64 10.61 -31.92
CA ASP A 143 -15.08 11.96 -31.80
C ASP A 143 -13.72 11.88 -31.10
N PRO A 144 -12.68 11.43 -31.83
CA PRO A 144 -11.34 11.25 -31.28
C PRO A 144 -10.66 12.59 -31.02
N LEU A 145 -9.69 12.58 -30.12
CA LEU A 145 -8.81 13.72 -29.91
C LEU A 145 -7.81 13.85 -31.05
N SER A 146 -7.58 15.08 -31.51
CA SER A 146 -6.49 15.35 -32.45
C SER A 146 -5.13 14.98 -31.83
N SER A 147 -4.17 14.51 -32.64
CA SER A 147 -2.83 14.12 -32.15
C SER A 147 -2.14 15.24 -31.33
N GLN A 148 -2.39 16.50 -31.69
CA GLN A 148 -1.87 17.66 -30.95
C GLN A 148 -2.53 17.81 -29.58
N ASN A 149 -3.87 17.77 -29.50
CA ASN A 149 -4.61 17.89 -28.24
C ASN A 149 -4.29 16.70 -27.31
N PHE A 150 -4.19 15.51 -27.87
CA PHE A 150 -3.83 14.30 -27.14
C PHE A 150 -2.41 14.40 -26.53
N THR A 151 -1.44 14.97 -27.26
CA THR A 151 -0.09 15.20 -26.74
C THR A 151 -0.08 16.20 -25.59
N VAL A 152 -0.87 17.28 -25.70
CA VAL A 152 -1.04 18.28 -24.63
C VAL A 152 -1.65 17.63 -23.39
N PHE A 153 -2.70 16.83 -23.56
CA PHE A 153 -3.33 16.07 -22.48
C PHE A 153 -2.34 15.12 -21.79
N LEU A 154 -1.59 14.32 -22.55
CA LEU A 154 -0.57 13.43 -21.99
C LEU A 154 0.52 14.17 -21.23
N HIS A 155 0.95 15.34 -21.70
CA HIS A 155 1.96 16.14 -21.00
C HIS A 155 1.43 16.66 -19.66
N GLN A 156 0.22 17.22 -19.63
CA GLN A 156 -0.44 17.63 -18.39
C GLN A 156 -0.53 16.44 -17.42
N LEU A 157 -0.88 15.28 -17.95
CA LEU A 157 -1.07 14.10 -17.15
C LEU A 157 0.24 13.54 -16.58
N ASN A 158 1.29 13.43 -17.39
CA ASN A 158 2.61 12.99 -16.92
C ASN A 158 3.17 13.90 -15.82
N ASN A 159 2.87 15.19 -15.86
CA ASN A 159 3.23 16.11 -14.77
C ASN A 159 2.51 15.74 -13.47
N THR A 160 1.22 15.41 -13.53
CA THR A 160 0.47 14.96 -12.35
C THR A 160 1.00 13.63 -11.80
N LEU A 161 1.33 12.66 -12.66
CA LEU A 161 1.91 11.38 -12.23
C LEU A 161 3.27 11.57 -11.55
N THR A 162 4.10 12.46 -12.09
CA THR A 162 5.39 12.78 -11.48
C THR A 162 5.23 13.41 -10.09
N SER A 163 4.19 14.23 -9.90
CA SER A 163 3.85 14.78 -8.59
C SER A 163 3.39 13.69 -7.63
N LEU A 164 2.48 12.83 -8.08
CA LEU A 164 1.94 11.71 -7.28
C LEU A 164 2.99 10.66 -6.91
N ALA A 165 4.02 10.50 -7.74
CA ALA A 165 5.16 9.64 -7.43
C ALA A 165 5.97 10.13 -6.22
N LYS A 166 6.08 11.46 -6.05
CA LYS A 166 6.76 12.11 -4.92
C LYS A 166 5.87 12.17 -3.68
N GLU A 167 4.61 12.53 -3.87
CA GLU A 167 3.62 12.70 -2.82
C GLU A 167 2.43 11.76 -3.06
N PRO A 168 2.50 10.51 -2.57
CA PRO A 168 1.43 9.54 -2.76
C PRO A 168 0.17 9.97 -2.01
N LEU A 169 -0.99 9.65 -2.57
CA LEU A 169 -2.29 9.93 -1.96
C LEU A 169 -2.52 9.03 -0.76
N ASN A 170 -3.01 9.62 0.33
CA ASN A 170 -3.50 8.86 1.48
C ASN A 170 -4.88 8.29 1.16
N ILE A 171 -5.03 6.99 1.34
CA ILE A 171 -6.27 6.27 1.12
C ILE A 171 -6.99 6.06 2.44
N LEU A 172 -8.28 6.33 2.44
CA LEU A 172 -9.16 6.06 3.56
C LEU A 172 -9.54 4.57 3.55
N ILE A 173 -9.09 3.82 4.55
CA ILE A 173 -9.25 2.35 4.63
C ILE A 173 -10.73 1.95 4.74
N ASP A 174 -11.54 2.76 5.42
CA ASP A 174 -12.97 2.53 5.61
C ASP A 174 -13.80 2.77 4.34
N LYS A 175 -13.18 3.27 3.27
CA LYS A 175 -13.87 3.58 2.01
C LYS A 175 -13.40 2.66 0.88
N PRO A 176 -14.31 2.21 0.01
CA PRO A 176 -13.94 1.48 -1.19
C PRO A 176 -13.12 2.37 -2.13
N ILE A 177 -12.20 1.74 -2.86
CA ILE A 177 -11.45 2.35 -3.95
C ILE A 177 -12.04 1.82 -5.24
N PHE A 178 -12.37 2.73 -6.13
CA PHE A 178 -12.82 2.42 -7.47
C PHE A 178 -11.61 2.35 -8.39
N ILE A 179 -11.53 1.25 -9.14
CA ILE A 179 -10.52 0.97 -10.15
C ILE A 179 -11.26 0.91 -11.48
N GLU A 180 -11.09 1.95 -12.27
CA GLU A 180 -11.85 2.12 -13.51
C GLU A 180 -10.91 2.07 -14.71
N LYS A 181 -11.18 1.15 -15.64
CA LYS A 181 -10.54 1.16 -16.95
C LYS A 181 -11.36 2.02 -17.91
N THR A 182 -10.73 3.06 -18.45
CA THR A 182 -11.30 3.97 -19.45
C THR A 182 -10.43 4.03 -20.69
N PHE A 183 -11.00 4.47 -21.81
CA PHE A 183 -10.35 4.52 -23.11
C PHE A 183 -10.42 5.91 -23.71
N LEU A 184 -9.30 6.40 -24.25
CA LEU A 184 -9.33 7.56 -25.14
C LEU A 184 -8.87 7.17 -26.54
N TYR A 185 -9.55 7.72 -27.52
CA TYR A 185 -9.20 7.58 -28.93
C TYR A 185 -8.48 8.85 -29.38
N SER A 186 -7.28 8.67 -29.93
CA SER A 186 -6.62 9.65 -30.78
C SER A 186 -6.88 9.29 -32.24
N ASP A 187 -6.69 10.25 -33.16
CA ASP A 187 -6.75 10.02 -34.61
C ASP A 187 -5.96 8.80 -35.08
N GLU A 188 -4.87 8.47 -34.37
CA GLU A 188 -3.94 7.39 -34.74
C GLU A 188 -4.21 6.07 -34.04
N LYS A 189 -4.69 6.08 -32.79
CA LYS A 189 -4.85 4.87 -31.98
C LYS A 189 -5.68 5.07 -30.72
N LYS A 190 -6.13 3.94 -30.17
CA LYS A 190 -6.74 3.81 -28.85
C LYS A 190 -5.66 3.77 -27.76
N TYR A 191 -5.94 4.44 -26.64
CA TYR A 191 -5.12 4.41 -25.43
C TYR A 191 -5.97 3.96 -24.24
N ASP A 192 -5.41 3.07 -23.45
CA ASP A 192 -6.04 2.51 -22.27
C ASP A 192 -5.48 3.19 -21.02
N PHE A 193 -6.39 3.54 -20.11
CA PHE A 193 -6.04 4.21 -18.85
C PHE A 193 -6.74 3.55 -17.68
N LEU A 194 -6.04 3.52 -16.55
CA LEU A 194 -6.55 2.93 -15.31
C LEU A 194 -6.65 4.03 -14.25
N LEU A 195 -7.87 4.43 -13.92
CA LEU A 195 -8.17 5.44 -12.92
C LEU A 195 -8.33 4.79 -11.55
N LEU A 196 -7.86 5.48 -10.51
CA LEU A 196 -8.04 5.09 -9.11
C LEU A 196 -8.63 6.25 -8.32
N TYR A 197 -9.78 6.06 -7.66
CA TYR A 197 -10.39 7.12 -6.87
C TYR A 197 -11.21 6.59 -5.69
N GLN A 198 -11.51 7.48 -4.74
CA GLN A 198 -12.44 7.25 -3.63
C GLN A 198 -13.52 8.33 -3.64
N LEU A 199 -14.78 7.92 -3.42
CA LEU A 199 -15.94 8.80 -3.28
C LEU A 199 -16.31 9.00 -1.80
#